data_AF-A0A9D7Q6L9-F1
#
_entry.id   AF-A0A9D7Q6L9-F1
#
_cell.length_a   1.000
_cell.length_b   1.000
_cell.length_c   1.000
_cell.angle_alpha   90.00
_cell.angle_beta   90.00
_cell.angle_gamma   90.00
#
_symmetry.space_group_name_H-M   'P 1'
#
loop_
_entity.id
_entity.type
_entity.pdbx_description
1 polymer ?
#
loop_
_entity_poly.entity_id
_entity_poly.type
_entity_poly.pdbx_seq_one_letter_code
_entity_poly.pdbx_strand_id
1 'polypeptide(L)' 'MKKSALISMLLVCFALTLGACTKCTVCTKFDLTTGEEIVEEYCGTGTQVTDFEKEWSINYDTLGGYCARK' A
#
# COMPACT_ATOMS: atom_id res chain seq x y z
N MET A 1 -25.24 -35.42 5.03
CA MET A 1 -25.29 -34.27 4.09
C MET A 1 -24.77 -32.95 4.66
N LYS A 2 -24.75 -32.72 5.99
CA LYS A 2 -24.31 -31.43 6.59
C LYS A 2 -22.79 -31.22 6.72
N LYS A 3 -21.95 -32.24 6.47
CA LYS A 3 -20.49 -32.16 6.68
C LYS A 3 -19.72 -31.56 5.49
N SER A 4 -20.23 -31.65 4.27
CA SER A 4 -19.56 -31.08 3.08
C SER A 4 -19.63 -29.56 2.99
N ALA A 5 -20.67 -28.94 3.55
CA ALA A 5 -20.83 -27.48 3.54
C ALA A 5 -19.75 -26.76 4.38
N LEU A 6 -19.31 -27.39 5.47
CA LEU A 6 -18.27 -26.83 6.35
C LEU A 6 -16.89 -26.79 5.69
N ILE A 7 -16.58 -27.76 4.83
CA ILE A 7 -15.27 -27.85 4.16
C ILE A 7 -15.17 -26.78 3.07
N SER A 8 -16.24 -26.55 2.31
CA SER A 8 -16.27 -25.51 1.28
C SER A 8 -16.18 -24.10 1.86
N MET A 9 -16.78 -23.85 3.03
CA MET A 9 -16.69 -22.56 3.71
C MET A 9 -15.28 -22.28 4.25
N LEU A 10 -14.59 -23.31 4.73
CA LEU A 10 -13.21 -23.20 5.22
C LEU A 10 -12.22 -22.85 4.09
N LEU A 11 -12.42 -23.40 2.88
CA LEU A 11 -11.58 -23.15 1.71
C LEU A 11 -11.70 -21.71 1.18
N VAL A 12 -12.88 -21.09 1.25
CA VAL A 12 -13.08 -19.69 0.83
C VAL A 12 -12.41 -18.71 1.80
N CYS A 13 -12.45 -18.99 3.11
CA CYS A 13 -11.75 -18.17 4.09
C CYS A 13 -10.23 -18.25 3.95
N PHE A 14 -9.68 -19.40 3.55
CA PHE A 14 -8.23 -19.56 3.38
C PHE A 14 -7.70 -18.84 2.13
N ALA A 15 -8.49 -18.79 1.04
CA ALA A 15 -8.12 -18.07 -0.18
C ALA A 15 -7.98 -16.55 0.02
N LEU A 16 -8.71 -15.96 0.99
CA LEU A 16 -8.60 -14.54 1.34
C LEU A 16 -7.31 -14.20 2.10
N THR A 17 -6.66 -15.19 2.72
CA THR A 17 -5.44 -14.97 3.52
C THR A 17 -4.14 -15.04 2.71
N LEU A 18 -4.18 -15.64 1.51
CA LEU A 18 -3.02 -15.79 0.63
C LEU A 18 -2.71 -14.51 -0.19
N GLY A 19 -3.56 -13.47 -0.11
CA GLY A 19 -3.42 -12.22 -0.86
C GLY A 19 -2.70 -11.08 -0.13
N ALA A 20 -2.34 -11.24 1.14
CA ALA A 20 -1.71 -10.19 1.93
C ALA A 20 -0.18 -10.20 1.79
N CYS A 21 0.34 -10.12 0.56
CA CYS A 21 1.70 -9.66 0.33
C CYS A 21 1.71 -8.15 0.60
N THR A 22 1.89 -7.78 1.86
CA THR A 22 2.05 -6.38 2.26
C THR A 22 3.28 -5.83 1.54
N LYS A 23 3.07 -4.88 0.65
CA LYS A 23 4.09 -4.08 -0.01
C LYS A 23 4.22 -2.79 0.80
N CYS A 24 5.43 -2.27 0.91
CA CYS A 24 5.69 -0.99 1.56
C CYS A 24 6.38 -0.04 0.58
N THR A 25 6.04 1.23 0.67
CA THR A 25 6.71 2.31 -0.06
C THR A 25 7.01 3.45 0.90
N VAL A 26 8.13 4.13 0.67
CA VAL A 26 8.51 5.33 1.40
C VAL A 26 8.49 6.47 0.40
N CYS A 27 7.64 7.45 0.63
CA CYS A 27 7.54 8.65 -0.18
C CYS A 27 8.07 9.84 0.60
N THR A 28 8.82 10.67 -0.11
CA THR A 28 9.48 11.84 0.44
C THR A 28 9.02 13.08 -0.30
N LYS A 29 8.85 14.20 0.40
CA LYS A 29 8.58 15.52 -0.17
C LYS A 29 9.41 16.59 0.52
N PHE A 30 9.67 17.69 -0.16
CA PHE A 30 10.28 18.88 0.42
C PHE A 30 9.21 19.89 0.76
N ASP A 31 9.14 20.32 2.01
CA ASP A 31 8.31 21.46 2.41
C ASP A 31 9.01 22.75 2.01
N LEU A 32 8.45 23.48 1.03
CA LEU A 32 9.02 24.74 0.57
C LEU A 32 8.95 25.87 1.61
N THR A 33 8.11 25.72 2.63
CA THR A 33 7.90 26.73 3.68
C THR A 33 8.97 26.62 4.76
N THR A 34 9.32 25.40 5.16
CA THR A 34 10.28 25.12 6.23
C THR A 34 11.66 24.71 5.70
N GLY A 35 11.75 24.26 4.44
CA GLY A 35 12.95 23.67 3.86
C GLY A 35 13.24 22.26 4.36
N GLU A 36 12.30 21.64 5.06
CA GLU A 36 12.47 20.31 5.64
C GLU A 36 12.02 19.20 4.69
N GLU A 37 12.69 18.05 4.78
CA GLU A 37 12.32 16.82 4.08
C GLU A 37 11.31 16.05 4.94
N ILE A 38 10.09 15.87 4.41
CA ILE A 38 9.02 15.10 5.04
C ILE A 38 9.00 13.72 4.41
N VAL A 39 9.17 12.70 5.24
CA VAL A 39 9.19 11.28 4.84
C VAL A 39 7.95 10.57 5.39
N GLU A 40 7.24 9.88 4.52
CA GLU A 40 6.03 9.12 4.84
C GLU A 40 6.15 7.68 4.34
N GLU A 41 5.82 6.71 5.20
CA GLU A 41 5.86 5.28 4.86
C GLU A 41 4.44 4.71 4.84
N TYR A 42 4.09 4.02 3.75
CA TYR A 42 2.80 3.37 3.59
C TYR A 42 2.98 1.88 3.25
N CYS A 43 2.31 1.02 4.01
CA CYS A 43 2.29 -0.42 3.80
C CYS A 43 0.87 -0.92 3.56
N GLY A 44 0.65 -1.63 2.46
CA GLY A 44 -0.66 -2.14 2.07
C GLY A 44 -0.57 -3.23 1.01
N THR A 45 -1.66 -3.55 0.33
CA THR A 45 -1.59 -4.41 -0.85
C THR A 45 -0.83 -3.72 -1.98
N GLY A 46 -0.35 -4.47 -2.98
CA GLY A 46 0.37 -3.88 -4.11
C GLY A 46 -0.43 -2.82 -4.88
N THR A 47 -1.76 -2.96 -4.96
CA THR A 47 -2.64 -1.94 -5.54
C THR A 47 -2.74 -0.71 -4.64
N GLN A 48 -2.97 -0.88 -3.34
CA GLN A 48 -3.03 0.23 -2.38
C GLN A 48 -1.74 1.06 -2.36
N VAL A 49 -0.58 0.40 -2.41
CA VAL A 49 0.72 1.09 -2.49
C VAL A 49 0.85 1.88 -3.79
N THR A 50 0.41 1.31 -4.91
CA THR A 50 0.48 2.01 -6.20
C THR A 50 -0.47 3.20 -6.25
N ASP A 51 -1.66 3.07 -5.65
CA ASP A 51 -2.63 4.17 -5.54
C ASP A 51 -2.08 5.31 -4.66
N PHE A 52 -1.46 4.96 -3.52
CA PHE A 52 -0.77 5.92 -2.66
C PHE A 52 0.36 6.65 -3.39
N GLU A 53 1.25 5.93 -4.08
CA GLU A 53 2.34 6.55 -4.85
C GLU A 53 1.82 7.50 -5.94
N LYS A 54 0.70 7.16 -6.57
CA LYS A 54 0.07 7.99 -7.60
C LYS A 54 -0.54 9.26 -7.01
N GLU A 55 -1.20 9.16 -5.86
CA GLU A 55 -1.71 10.33 -5.16
C GLU A 55 -0.55 11.22 -4.69
N TRP A 56 0.53 10.61 -4.19
CA TRP A 56 1.73 11.34 -3.79
C TRP A 56 2.35 12.11 -4.96
N SER A 57 2.52 11.46 -6.12
CA SER A 57 3.12 12.10 -7.29
C SER A 57 2.30 13.27 -7.80
N ILE A 58 0.97 13.15 -7.83
CA ILE A 58 0.07 14.25 -8.21
C ILE A 58 0.26 15.47 -7.29
N ASN A 59 0.45 15.24 -5.99
CA ASN A 59 0.51 16.30 -5.00
C ASN A 59 1.91 16.88 -4.81
N TYR A 60 2.97 16.10 -5.03
CA TYR A 60 4.32 16.44 -4.55
C TYR A 60 5.47 16.24 -5.55
N ASP A 61 5.29 15.57 -6.70
CA ASP A 61 6.40 15.39 -7.68
C ASP A 61 6.92 16.74 -8.18
N THR A 62 6.02 17.72 -8.39
CA THR A 62 6.39 19.06 -8.86
C THR A 62 7.24 19.84 -7.84
N LEU A 63 7.25 19.40 -6.58
CA LEU A 63 8.03 19.94 -5.47
C LEU A 63 9.31 19.14 -5.20
N GLY A 64 9.68 18.21 -6.09
CA GLY A 64 10.83 17.32 -5.92
C GLY A 64 10.54 16.11 -5.03
N GLY A 65 9.27 15.78 -4.82
CA GLY A 65 8.89 14.56 -4.13
C GLY A 65 9.24 13.30 -4.95
N TYR A 66 9.51 12.20 -4.26
CA TYR A 66 9.80 10.91 -4.87
C TYR A 66 9.38 9.76 -3.96
N CYS A 67 9.12 8.58 -4.52
CA CYS A 67 8.80 7.38 -3.77
C CYS A 67 9.82 6.27 -4.05
N ALA A 68 10.20 5.52 -3.01
CA ALA A 68 11.09 4.38 -3.07
C ALA A 68 10.42 3.16 -2.42
N ARG A 69 10.32 2.06 -3.18
CA ARG A 69 9.78 0.78 -2.69
C ARG A 69 10.85 0.04 -1.90
N LYS A 70 10.48 -0.48 -0.73
CA LYS A 70 11.32 -1.39 0.09
C LYS A 70 11.06 -2.85 -0.27
#